data_AF-A0A0U4ZLR7-F1
#
_entry.id   AF-A0A0U4ZLR7-F1
#
_cell.length_a   1.000
_cell.length_b   1.000
_cell.length_c   1.000
_cell.angle_alpha   90.00
_cell.angle_beta   90.00
_cell.angle_gamma   90.00
#
_symmetry.space_group_name_H-M   'P 1'
#
loop_
_entity.id
_entity.type
_entity.pdbx_description
1 polymer ?
#
loop_
_entity_poly.entity_id
_entity_poly.type
_entity_poly.pdbx_seq_one_letter_code
_entity_poly.pdbx_strand_id
1 'polypeptide(L)'
;MRFITSISLLASTALAIPTGPSPSGYPAPVPSTTPASIDDLLPPVVPINTRSGNEELIQKLILAPTQQDRAKLLDQPGDYIFDFNEAGAPESSEAKGLGGFSIAAHAKTLPSLIGNDAAMTLGFLGPCGMNTAHVHNRATELNVVVKGRLVTNFVLENGAAPIENTLSLYQMAVFPQGAIHQEFNPDCGETVFVAGFNSADPGVSQVAQNFFSLRKDVVQATLGGIQTLNGQDLESFREMIPANIALGIEACLAKCGLQKNEKRDVRELM
;
A
#
# COMPACT_ATOMS: atom_id res chain seq x y z
N MET A 1 -29.39 2.64 39.17
CA MET A 1 -29.62 4.04 39.59
C MET A 1 -30.01 4.83 38.35
N ARG A 2 -31.32 5.10 38.18
CA ARG A 2 -31.88 5.88 37.06
C ARG A 2 -32.21 7.28 37.60
N PHE A 3 -31.71 8.34 36.97
CA PHE A 3 -32.20 9.69 37.20
C PHE A 3 -33.00 10.13 35.98
N ILE A 4 -34.31 10.26 36.20
CA ILE A 4 -35.29 10.95 35.36
C ILE A 4 -35.58 12.26 36.08
N THR A 5 -35.50 13.39 35.38
CA THR A 5 -36.22 14.65 35.65
C THR A 5 -35.73 15.69 34.65
N SER A 6 -36.49 16.61 34.07
CA SER A 6 -37.93 16.83 33.90
C SER A 6 -38.03 17.97 32.89
N ILE A 7 -39.00 17.89 31.98
CA ILE A 7 -39.37 18.92 31.01
C ILE A 7 -40.10 20.06 31.75
N SER A 8 -39.86 21.31 31.36
CA SER A 8 -40.75 22.43 31.70
C SER A 8 -40.91 23.33 30.48
N LEU A 9 -42.05 23.16 29.81
CA LEU A 9 -42.64 24.11 28.86
C LEU A 9 -43.20 25.30 29.65
N LEU A 10 -42.82 26.52 29.26
CA LEU A 10 -43.53 27.74 29.62
C LEU A 10 -43.91 28.47 28.33
N ALA A 11 -45.16 28.30 27.93
CA ALA A 11 -45.84 29.18 27.00
C ALA A 11 -46.42 30.35 27.79
N SER A 12 -46.29 31.59 27.30
CA SER A 12 -47.30 32.64 27.50
C SER A 12 -47.06 33.86 26.62
N THR A 13 -48.08 34.09 25.79
CA THR A 13 -48.75 35.37 25.48
C THR A 13 -47.98 36.52 24.82
N ALA A 14 -48.41 36.78 23.58
CA ALA A 14 -48.20 37.99 22.82
C ALA A 14 -48.80 39.24 23.47
N LEU A 15 -48.09 40.36 23.35
CA LEU A 15 -48.57 41.73 23.53
C LEU A 15 -48.12 42.53 22.31
N ALA A 16 -49.08 43.00 21.53
CA ALA A 16 -48.89 43.84 20.35
C ALA A 16 -49.07 45.32 20.74
N ILE A 17 -48.15 46.20 20.36
CA ILE A 17 -48.34 47.66 20.22
C ILE A 17 -47.25 48.21 19.25
N PRO A 18 -47.34 49.44 18.71
CA PRO A 18 -48.00 49.84 17.46
C PRO A 18 -47.00 50.16 16.32
N THR A 19 -47.52 50.21 15.10
CA THR A 19 -46.84 50.62 13.87
C THR A 19 -46.51 52.12 13.87
N GLY A 20 -45.22 52.47 13.87
CA GLY A 20 -44.72 53.78 13.42
C GLY A 20 -44.30 53.72 11.94
N PRO A 21 -44.40 54.82 11.18
CA PRO A 21 -44.02 54.83 9.77
C PRO A 21 -42.50 54.71 9.65
N SER A 22 -42.02 53.61 9.05
CA SER A 22 -40.61 53.46 8.69
C SER A 22 -40.31 54.32 7.47
N PRO A 23 -39.27 55.16 7.47
CA PRO A 23 -38.86 55.90 6.29
C PRO A 23 -38.37 54.90 5.24
N SER A 24 -38.96 54.99 4.05
CA SER A 24 -38.58 54.25 2.85
C SER A 24 -37.18 54.67 2.39
N GLY A 25 -36.16 54.12 3.02
CA GLY A 25 -34.80 54.07 2.50
C GLY A 25 -34.61 52.71 1.83
N TYR A 26 -34.45 52.68 0.51
CA TYR A 26 -33.92 51.50 -0.17
C TYR A 26 -32.58 51.15 0.48
N PRO A 27 -32.36 49.92 0.97
CA PRO A 27 -31.03 49.52 1.41
C PRO A 27 -30.10 49.60 0.19
N ALA A 28 -28.95 50.25 0.38
CA ALA A 28 -27.86 50.21 -0.60
C ALA A 28 -27.56 48.74 -0.96
N PRO A 29 -27.13 48.45 -2.20
CA PRO A 29 -26.76 47.09 -2.57
C PRO A 29 -25.69 46.61 -1.59
N VAL A 30 -25.99 45.55 -0.85
CA VAL A 30 -25.00 44.82 -0.07
C VAL A 30 -23.87 44.48 -1.03
N PRO A 31 -22.60 44.84 -0.74
CA PRO A 31 -21.50 44.43 -1.59
C PRO A 31 -21.59 42.92 -1.73
N SER A 32 -21.75 42.43 -2.95
CA SER A 32 -21.65 41.01 -3.24
C SER A 32 -20.20 40.61 -2.96
N THR A 33 -19.90 40.28 -1.71
CA THR A 33 -18.71 39.51 -1.39
C THR A 33 -18.89 38.19 -2.09
N THR A 34 -18.26 38.03 -3.26
CA THR A 34 -18.07 36.72 -3.88
C THR A 34 -17.64 35.77 -2.75
N PRO A 35 -18.37 34.68 -2.50
CA PRO A 35 -17.96 33.72 -1.49
C PRO A 35 -16.50 33.34 -1.77
N ALA A 36 -15.63 33.42 -0.76
CA ALA A 36 -14.24 32.99 -0.90
C ALA A 36 -14.21 31.61 -1.56
N SER A 37 -13.34 31.40 -2.56
CA SER A 37 -13.22 30.07 -3.15
C SER A 37 -12.81 29.11 -2.05
N ILE A 38 -13.32 27.87 -2.10
CA ILE A 38 -12.85 26.85 -1.17
C ILE A 38 -11.32 26.69 -1.27
N ASP A 39 -10.75 26.88 -2.47
CA ASP A 39 -9.31 26.80 -2.73
C ASP A 39 -8.50 27.84 -1.94
N ASP A 40 -9.09 29.00 -1.64
CA ASP A 40 -8.45 30.06 -0.84
C ASP A 40 -8.38 29.70 0.66
N LEU A 41 -9.15 28.69 1.08
CA LEU A 41 -9.25 28.22 2.46
C LEU A 41 -8.50 26.90 2.70
N LEU A 42 -8.05 26.22 1.65
CA LEU A 42 -7.31 24.98 1.78
C LEU A 42 -5.87 25.24 2.28
N PRO A 43 -5.28 24.33 3.07
CA PRO A 43 -3.85 24.36 3.34
C PRO A 43 -3.04 24.33 2.03
N PRO A 44 -1.84 24.95 2.01
CA PRO A 44 -1.01 24.92 0.81
C PRO A 44 -0.63 23.49 0.46
N VAL A 45 -0.62 23.17 -0.83
CA VAL A 45 0.05 21.96 -1.33
C VAL A 45 1.54 22.14 -1.06
N VAL A 46 2.10 21.26 -0.23
CA VAL A 46 3.51 21.30 0.15
C VAL A 46 4.32 20.36 -0.73
N PRO A 47 5.59 20.69 -1.03
CA PRO A 47 6.49 19.74 -1.69
C PRO A 47 6.63 18.46 -0.88
N ILE A 48 6.56 17.32 -1.56
CA ILE A 48 6.83 16.02 -0.95
C ILE A 48 8.32 15.95 -0.65
N ASN A 49 8.66 15.66 0.61
CA ASN A 49 10.03 15.49 1.04
C ASN A 49 10.08 14.46 2.15
N THR A 50 10.08 13.18 1.79
CA THR A 50 10.11 12.10 2.79
C THR A 50 11.42 12.10 3.59
N ARG A 51 12.49 12.72 3.09
CA ARG A 51 13.86 12.56 3.61
C ARG A 51 14.27 11.08 3.69
N SER A 52 13.80 10.28 2.72
CA SER A 52 14.16 8.87 2.53
C SER A 52 15.66 8.65 2.64
N GLY A 53 16.06 7.61 3.37
CA GLY A 53 17.46 7.20 3.50
C GLY A 53 18.35 8.15 4.32
N ASN A 54 17.81 9.24 4.89
CA ASN A 54 18.60 10.13 5.76
C ASN A 54 18.94 9.43 7.09
N GLU A 55 20.15 8.87 7.17
CA GLU A 55 20.62 8.10 8.32
C GLU A 55 20.61 8.90 9.64
N GLU A 56 21.02 10.17 9.60
CA GLU A 56 21.07 11.02 10.81
C GLU A 56 19.66 11.26 11.36
N LEU A 57 18.70 11.59 10.49
CA LEU A 57 17.30 11.76 10.87
C LEU A 57 16.74 10.45 11.42
N ILE A 58 16.93 9.33 10.72
CA ILE A 58 16.43 8.01 11.13
C ILE A 58 16.98 7.62 12.51
N GLN A 59 18.28 7.82 12.77
CA GLN A 59 18.87 7.56 14.09
C GLN A 59 18.20 8.40 15.19
N LYS A 60 18.00 9.70 14.95
CA LYS A 60 17.32 10.58 15.92
C LYS A 60 15.87 10.17 16.15
N LEU A 61 15.16 9.76 15.10
CA LEU A 61 13.77 9.30 15.21
C LEU A 61 13.62 8.01 16.01
N ILE A 62 14.54 7.05 15.81
CA ILE A 62 14.58 5.80 16.58
C ILE A 62 14.86 6.06 18.06
N LEU A 63 15.78 7.00 18.35
CA LEU A 63 16.16 7.35 19.72
C LEU A 63 15.15 8.26 20.43
N ALA A 64 14.22 8.88 19.69
CA ALA A 64 13.22 9.79 20.25
C ALA A 64 12.16 9.01 21.08
N PRO A 65 12.04 9.31 22.39
CA PRO A 65 11.22 8.49 23.30
C PRO A 65 9.72 8.68 23.11
N THR A 66 9.28 9.81 22.56
CA THR A 66 7.87 10.13 22.39
C THR A 66 7.56 10.55 20.95
N GLN A 67 6.29 10.44 20.55
CA GLN A 67 5.83 10.96 19.27
C GLN A 67 6.02 12.48 19.18
N GLN A 68 5.94 13.21 20.30
CA GLN A 68 6.18 14.65 20.33
C GLN A 68 7.64 14.98 19.99
N ASP A 69 8.60 14.19 20.47
CA ASP A 69 10.01 14.39 20.16
C ASP A 69 10.31 14.05 18.70
N ARG A 70 9.67 13.01 18.14
CA ARG A 70 9.73 12.72 16.69
C ARG A 70 9.15 13.87 15.86
N ALA A 71 8.03 14.45 16.28
CA ALA A 71 7.42 15.58 15.57
C ALA A 71 8.33 16.83 15.53
N LYS A 72 9.20 17.04 16.54
CA LYS A 72 10.21 18.12 16.51
C LYS A 72 11.32 17.87 15.47
N LEU A 73 11.56 16.61 15.10
CA LEU A 73 12.54 16.20 14.09
C LEU A 73 11.90 16.15 12.69
N LEU A 74 10.61 15.84 12.62
CA LEU A 74 9.74 15.85 11.43
C LEU A 74 9.13 17.25 11.25
N ASP A 75 10.00 18.23 11.00
CA ASP A 75 9.73 19.66 11.04
C ASP A 75 9.17 20.23 9.72
N GLN A 76 9.01 19.41 8.68
CA GLN A 76 8.45 19.82 7.40
C GLN A 76 7.13 19.11 7.15
N PRO A 77 6.06 19.81 6.73
CA PRO A 77 4.79 19.15 6.39
C PRO A 77 4.94 18.03 5.34
N GLY A 78 5.90 18.17 4.42
CA GLY A 78 6.22 17.17 3.39
C GLY A 78 6.80 15.85 3.92
N ASP A 79 7.26 15.80 5.18
CA ASP A 79 7.78 14.59 5.83
C ASP A 79 6.71 13.50 6.02
N TYR A 80 5.45 13.91 5.99
CA TYR A 80 4.28 13.07 6.25
C TYR A 80 3.55 12.66 4.97
N ILE A 81 4.11 13.00 3.79
CA ILE A 81 3.50 12.72 2.50
C ILE A 81 4.39 11.75 1.73
N PHE A 82 3.78 10.73 1.12
CA PHE A 82 4.46 9.77 0.28
C PHE A 82 3.75 9.69 -1.07
N ASP A 83 4.52 9.73 -2.15
CA ASP A 83 4.00 9.57 -3.50
C ASP A 83 4.22 8.14 -3.99
N PHE A 84 3.13 7.43 -4.30
CA PHE A 84 3.17 6.09 -4.88
C PHE A 84 3.18 6.10 -6.42
N ASN A 85 3.26 7.26 -7.07
CA ASN A 85 3.49 7.33 -8.50
C ASN A 85 4.96 6.98 -8.81
N GLU A 86 5.22 6.18 -9.85
CA GLU A 86 6.57 5.72 -10.25
C GLU A 86 7.58 6.88 -10.33
N ALA A 87 7.18 8.03 -10.90
CA ALA A 87 8.05 9.17 -11.08
C ALA A 87 8.38 9.96 -9.79
N GLY A 88 7.57 9.82 -8.74
CA GLY A 88 7.71 10.55 -7.48
C GLY A 88 8.26 9.70 -6.33
N ALA A 89 8.37 8.38 -6.53
CA ALA A 89 8.73 7.45 -5.49
C ALA A 89 10.22 7.57 -5.08
N PRO A 90 10.55 7.57 -3.77
CA PRO A 90 11.94 7.64 -3.32
C PRO A 90 12.78 6.46 -3.81
N GLU A 91 14.09 6.66 -3.99
CA GLU A 91 15.02 5.57 -4.30
C GLU A 91 14.88 4.42 -3.28
N SER A 92 15.03 3.18 -3.76
CA SER A 92 14.84 1.92 -3.00
C SER A 92 13.43 1.58 -2.52
N SER A 93 12.41 2.36 -2.91
CA SER A 93 11.00 1.99 -2.67
C SER A 93 10.42 1.05 -3.74
N GLU A 94 11.02 0.99 -4.92
CA GLU A 94 10.50 0.22 -6.06
C GLU A 94 11.05 -1.22 -6.09
N ALA A 95 10.17 -2.18 -6.37
CA ALA A 95 10.53 -3.49 -6.90
C ALA A 95 9.87 -3.67 -8.27
N LYS A 96 10.64 -4.06 -9.29
CA LYS A 96 10.18 -4.14 -10.69
C LYS A 96 10.54 -5.45 -11.35
N GLY A 97 9.67 -5.92 -12.24
CA GLY A 97 9.95 -7.03 -13.13
C GLY A 97 9.00 -7.08 -14.32
N LEU A 98 9.01 -8.18 -15.07
CA LEU A 98 8.25 -8.27 -16.33
C LEU A 98 6.73 -8.27 -16.13
N GLY A 99 6.25 -8.56 -14.92
CA GLY A 99 4.82 -8.56 -14.60
C GLY A 99 4.26 -7.22 -14.11
N GLY A 100 5.11 -6.21 -13.88
CA GLY A 100 4.69 -4.99 -13.18
C GLY A 100 5.75 -4.42 -12.25
N PHE A 101 5.32 -3.54 -11.35
CA PHE A 101 6.14 -2.98 -10.29
C PHE A 101 5.35 -2.79 -9.00
N SER A 102 6.04 -2.57 -7.89
CA SER A 102 5.44 -2.13 -6.63
C SER A 102 6.26 -1.02 -6.00
N ILE A 103 5.60 -0.17 -5.21
CA ILE A 103 6.23 0.94 -4.50
C ILE A 103 5.90 0.84 -3.01
N ALA A 104 6.93 0.83 -2.17
CA ALA A 104 6.83 0.59 -0.73
C ALA A 104 7.19 1.83 0.12
N ALA A 105 6.26 2.21 0.99
CA ALA A 105 6.45 3.15 2.08
C ALA A 105 6.72 2.38 3.38
N HIS A 106 7.96 2.44 3.87
CA HIS A 106 8.42 1.81 5.11
C HIS A 106 9.37 2.75 5.85
N ALA A 107 9.83 2.39 7.06
CA ALA A 107 10.64 3.24 7.94
C ALA A 107 11.85 3.93 7.27
N LYS A 108 12.47 3.28 6.27
CA LYS A 108 13.55 3.89 5.48
C LYS A 108 13.07 4.87 4.39
N THR A 109 12.00 4.57 3.65
CA THR A 109 11.51 5.38 2.51
C THR A 109 10.57 6.50 2.94
N LEU A 110 9.91 6.33 4.08
CA LEU A 110 9.11 7.31 4.79
C LEU A 110 9.44 7.26 6.30
N PRO A 111 10.53 7.93 6.75
CA PRO A 111 10.94 8.01 8.15
C PRO A 111 9.86 8.43 9.15
N SER A 112 8.82 9.15 8.73
CA SER A 112 7.69 9.48 9.61
C SER A 112 6.89 8.25 10.08
N LEU A 113 7.07 7.07 9.47
CA LEU A 113 6.52 5.80 9.95
C LEU A 113 7.23 5.25 11.20
N ILE A 114 8.43 5.76 11.55
CA ILE A 114 9.15 5.32 12.74
C ILE A 114 8.33 5.63 14.00
N GLY A 115 7.99 4.59 14.76
CA GLY A 115 7.17 4.69 15.96
C GLY A 115 5.65 4.68 15.73
N ASN A 116 5.19 4.35 14.52
CA ASN A 116 3.77 4.20 14.16
C ASN A 116 3.35 2.76 13.81
N ASP A 117 4.31 1.82 13.77
CA ASP A 117 4.08 0.39 13.49
C ASP A 117 3.20 0.12 12.25
N ALA A 118 3.43 0.90 11.19
CA ALA A 118 2.69 0.81 9.94
C ALA A 118 3.61 0.98 8.73
N ALA A 119 3.32 0.24 7.67
CA ALA A 119 3.91 0.41 6.35
C ALA A 119 2.83 0.16 5.29
N MET A 120 3.12 0.55 4.05
CA MET A 120 2.21 0.36 2.93
C MET A 120 2.98 0.03 1.65
N THR A 121 2.38 -0.75 0.77
CA THR A 121 2.88 -0.99 -0.58
C THR A 121 1.73 -0.91 -1.57
N LEU A 122 1.95 -0.22 -2.68
CA LEU A 122 1.06 -0.30 -3.84
C LEU A 122 1.69 -1.23 -4.87
N GLY A 123 0.93 -2.22 -5.32
CA GLY A 123 1.33 -3.13 -6.39
C GLY A 123 0.57 -2.82 -7.68
N PHE A 124 1.30 -2.67 -8.77
CA PHE A 124 0.79 -2.38 -10.10
C PHE A 124 1.15 -3.55 -11.01
N LEU A 125 0.19 -4.45 -11.24
CA LEU A 125 0.39 -5.65 -12.03
C LEU A 125 -0.17 -5.43 -13.44
N GLY A 126 0.71 -5.49 -14.44
CA GLY A 126 0.32 -5.49 -15.84
C GLY A 126 -0.43 -6.78 -16.22
N PRO A 127 -0.82 -6.93 -17.50
CA PRO A 127 -1.51 -8.10 -18.01
C PRO A 127 -0.79 -9.41 -17.65
N CYS A 128 -1.50 -10.31 -16.99
CA CYS A 128 -0.93 -11.55 -16.47
C CYS A 128 0.25 -11.38 -15.50
N GLY A 129 0.43 -10.21 -14.87
CA GLY A 129 1.46 -9.96 -13.88
C GLY A 129 1.24 -10.75 -12.58
N MET A 130 2.32 -11.14 -11.92
CA MET A 130 2.29 -11.90 -10.67
C MET A 130 3.34 -11.35 -9.70
N ASN A 131 2.92 -10.96 -8.50
CA ASN A 131 3.83 -10.83 -7.38
C ASN A 131 4.11 -12.25 -6.85
N THR A 132 5.34 -12.71 -7.04
CA THR A 132 5.71 -14.11 -6.83
C THR A 132 5.59 -14.52 -5.37
N ALA A 133 5.57 -15.83 -5.11
CA ALA A 133 5.42 -16.35 -3.75
C ALA A 133 6.46 -15.77 -2.78
N HIS A 134 5.98 -15.05 -1.76
CA HIS A 134 6.79 -14.33 -0.78
C HIS A 134 6.18 -14.42 0.62
N VAL A 135 6.92 -13.90 1.60
CA VAL A 135 6.49 -13.79 2.99
C VAL A 135 6.95 -12.48 3.59
N HIS A 136 6.11 -11.89 4.43
CA HIS A 136 6.46 -10.76 5.30
C HIS A 136 6.90 -11.29 6.66
N ASN A 137 8.19 -11.16 6.96
CA ASN A 137 8.80 -11.77 8.16
C ASN A 137 8.32 -11.11 9.47
N ARG A 138 7.91 -9.84 9.40
CA ARG A 138 7.65 -8.98 10.56
C ARG A 138 6.28 -8.31 10.53
N ALA A 139 5.40 -8.65 9.59
CA ALA A 139 4.07 -8.08 9.50
C ALA A 139 3.02 -9.04 8.96
N THR A 140 1.79 -8.86 9.42
CA THR A 140 0.57 -9.26 8.73
C THR A 140 0.28 -8.24 7.62
N GLU A 141 -0.24 -8.73 6.50
CA GLU A 141 -0.67 -7.90 5.37
C GLU A 141 -2.19 -7.86 5.26
N LEU A 142 -2.73 -6.67 5.01
CA LEU A 142 -4.09 -6.43 4.55
C LEU A 142 -4.04 -5.93 3.11
N ASN A 143 -4.47 -6.76 2.16
CA ASN A 143 -4.34 -6.50 0.73
C ASN A 143 -5.71 -6.23 0.10
N VAL A 144 -5.95 -5.01 -0.40
CA VAL A 144 -7.20 -4.58 -1.02
C VAL A 144 -7.01 -4.25 -2.50
N VAL A 145 -7.93 -4.71 -3.34
CA VAL A 145 -7.93 -4.41 -4.78
C VAL A 145 -8.55 -3.04 -5.04
N VAL A 146 -7.85 -2.17 -5.77
CA VAL A 146 -8.33 -0.82 -6.14
C VAL A 146 -8.48 -0.60 -7.65
N LYS A 147 -8.00 -1.54 -8.48
CA LYS A 147 -8.28 -1.63 -9.92
C LYS A 147 -8.21 -3.10 -10.34
N GLY A 148 -9.11 -3.53 -11.24
CA GLY A 148 -9.08 -4.89 -11.78
C GLY A 148 -9.56 -5.96 -10.78
N ARG A 149 -8.92 -7.15 -10.84
CA ARG A 149 -9.21 -8.31 -9.98
C ARG A 149 -7.90 -9.04 -9.67
N LEU A 150 -7.84 -9.66 -8.50
CA LEU A 150 -6.61 -10.28 -8.00
C LEU A 150 -6.86 -11.71 -7.55
N VAL A 151 -6.10 -12.66 -8.10
CA VAL A 151 -6.08 -14.04 -7.62
C VAL A 151 -5.02 -14.13 -6.53
N THR A 152 -5.43 -14.59 -5.36
CA THR A 152 -4.53 -14.80 -4.21
C THR A 152 -4.45 -16.28 -3.90
N ASN A 153 -3.26 -16.75 -3.54
CA ASN A 153 -3.05 -18.09 -3.02
C ASN A 153 -2.04 -18.00 -1.89
N PHE A 154 -2.35 -18.62 -0.76
CA PHE A 154 -1.46 -18.59 0.39
C PHE A 154 -1.56 -19.84 1.24
N VAL A 155 -0.47 -20.12 1.94
CA VAL A 155 -0.36 -21.20 2.90
C VAL A 155 0.05 -20.63 4.24
N LEU A 156 -0.54 -21.18 5.31
CA LEU A 156 -0.21 -20.85 6.69
C LEU A 156 0.95 -21.75 7.16
N GLU A 157 0.82 -22.33 8.35
CA GLU A 157 1.77 -23.29 8.89
C GLU A 157 1.48 -24.73 8.48
N ASN A 158 2.42 -25.64 8.80
CA ASN A 158 2.32 -27.06 8.48
C ASN A 158 1.00 -27.67 8.97
N GLY A 159 0.32 -28.41 8.08
CA GLY A 159 -0.95 -29.07 8.37
C GLY A 159 -2.19 -28.22 8.07
N ALA A 160 -2.04 -26.93 7.80
CA ALA A 160 -3.13 -26.11 7.26
C ALA A 160 -3.30 -26.36 5.76
N ALA A 161 -4.55 -26.37 5.29
CA ALA A 161 -4.84 -26.43 3.86
C ALA A 161 -4.49 -25.09 3.18
N PRO A 162 -3.99 -25.09 1.94
CA PRO A 162 -3.85 -23.88 1.15
C PRO A 162 -5.19 -23.15 0.97
N ILE A 163 -5.14 -21.83 0.91
CA ILE A 163 -6.31 -20.97 0.71
C ILE A 163 -6.14 -20.26 -0.63
N GLU A 164 -7.22 -20.24 -1.43
CA GLU A 164 -7.25 -19.63 -2.76
C GLU A 164 -8.49 -18.73 -2.85
N ASN A 165 -8.31 -17.49 -3.32
CA ASN A 165 -9.41 -16.56 -3.52
C ASN A 165 -9.22 -15.77 -4.81
N THR A 166 -10.33 -15.38 -5.45
CA THR A 166 -10.33 -14.32 -6.46
C THR A 166 -11.02 -13.09 -5.88
N LEU A 167 -10.24 -12.04 -5.64
CA LEU A 167 -10.72 -10.76 -5.14
C LEU A 167 -11.19 -9.89 -6.31
N SER A 168 -12.37 -9.31 -6.14
CA SER A 168 -12.92 -8.26 -7.01
C SER A 168 -12.57 -6.89 -6.46
N LEU A 169 -12.88 -5.85 -7.24
CA LEU A 169 -12.69 -4.45 -6.85
C LEU A 169 -13.24 -4.18 -5.43
N TYR A 170 -12.40 -3.55 -4.61
CA TYR A 170 -12.65 -3.19 -3.21
C TYR A 170 -12.85 -4.36 -2.24
N GLN A 171 -12.51 -5.58 -2.66
CA GLN A 171 -12.38 -6.71 -1.74
C GLN A 171 -10.97 -6.79 -1.17
N MET A 172 -10.87 -7.28 0.07
CA MET A 172 -9.63 -7.40 0.81
C MET A 172 -9.38 -8.86 1.20
N ALA A 173 -8.12 -9.30 1.12
CA ALA A 173 -7.63 -10.51 1.78
C ALA A 173 -6.69 -10.13 2.94
N VAL A 174 -6.60 -11.03 3.91
CA VAL A 174 -5.61 -10.96 4.99
C VAL A 174 -4.57 -12.05 4.78
N PHE A 175 -3.29 -11.70 4.83
CA PHE A 175 -2.19 -12.64 4.87
C PHE A 175 -1.53 -12.54 6.25
N PRO A 176 -1.75 -13.52 7.14
CA PRO A 176 -1.14 -13.52 8.46
C PRO A 176 0.39 -13.44 8.38
N GLN A 177 1.01 -12.80 9.37
CA GLN A 177 2.47 -12.74 9.46
C GLN A 177 3.10 -14.13 9.33
N GLY A 178 4.11 -14.24 8.46
CA GLY A 178 4.80 -15.51 8.20
C GLY A 178 4.11 -16.44 7.20
N ALA A 179 2.91 -16.13 6.73
CA ALA A 179 2.24 -16.90 5.68
C ALA A 179 2.95 -16.69 4.33
N ILE A 180 3.21 -17.77 3.59
CA ILE A 180 3.68 -17.67 2.21
C ILE A 180 2.46 -17.35 1.35
N HIS A 181 2.51 -16.28 0.57
CA HIS A 181 1.41 -15.81 -0.26
C HIS A 181 1.91 -15.28 -1.61
N GLN A 182 0.98 -15.15 -2.55
CA GLN A 182 1.20 -14.59 -3.88
C GLN A 182 -0.04 -13.84 -4.36
N GLU A 183 0.17 -12.91 -5.28
CA GLU A 183 -0.89 -12.21 -5.99
C GLU A 183 -0.70 -12.30 -7.49
N PHE A 184 -1.77 -12.58 -8.22
CA PHE A 184 -1.76 -12.76 -9.66
C PHE A 184 -2.90 -12.00 -10.32
N ASN A 185 -2.58 -11.23 -11.36
CA ASN A 185 -3.55 -10.59 -12.24
C ASN A 185 -4.02 -11.59 -13.32
N PRO A 186 -5.28 -12.08 -13.29
CA PRO A 186 -5.77 -13.06 -14.25
C PRO A 186 -6.27 -12.44 -15.57
N ASP A 187 -6.16 -11.12 -15.71
CA ASP A 187 -6.79 -10.34 -16.76
C ASP A 187 -5.75 -9.69 -17.69
N CYS A 188 -6.24 -9.24 -18.86
CA CYS A 188 -5.40 -8.68 -19.92
C CYS A 188 -5.20 -7.16 -19.83
N GLY A 189 -5.71 -6.53 -18.76
CA GLY A 189 -5.46 -5.14 -18.41
C GLY A 189 -4.80 -5.05 -17.05
N GLU A 190 -4.45 -3.85 -16.61
CA GLU A 190 -3.81 -3.63 -15.32
C GLU A 190 -4.72 -3.96 -14.12
N THR A 191 -4.12 -4.54 -13.09
CA THR A 191 -4.68 -4.70 -11.74
C THR A 191 -3.81 -3.95 -10.75
N VAL A 192 -4.43 -3.18 -9.84
CA VAL A 192 -3.74 -2.43 -8.78
C VAL A 192 -4.28 -2.85 -7.42
N PHE A 193 -3.38 -3.11 -6.49
CA PHE A 193 -3.70 -3.43 -5.10
C PHE A 193 -2.93 -2.56 -4.11
N VAL A 194 -3.48 -2.42 -2.91
CA VAL A 194 -2.88 -1.71 -1.77
C VAL A 194 -2.70 -2.71 -0.63
N ALA A 195 -1.47 -2.86 -0.17
CA ALA A 195 -1.08 -3.70 0.94
C ALA A 195 -0.74 -2.82 2.15
N GLY A 196 -1.46 -2.99 3.25
CA GLY A 196 -1.17 -2.35 4.54
C GLY A 196 -0.55 -3.33 5.53
N PHE A 197 0.44 -2.89 6.30
CA PHE A 197 1.20 -3.73 7.21
C PHE A 197 1.17 -3.19 8.64
N ASN A 198 1.17 -4.09 9.63
CA ASN A 198 1.25 -3.75 11.06
C ASN A 198 2.70 -3.68 11.61
N SER A 199 3.64 -3.25 10.76
CA SER A 199 5.02 -2.94 11.14
C SER A 199 5.56 -1.89 10.18
N ALA A 200 6.35 -0.94 10.69
CA ALA A 200 7.07 0.03 9.85
C ALA A 200 8.21 -0.60 9.04
N ASP A 201 8.57 -1.84 9.37
CA ASP A 201 9.51 -2.69 8.62
C ASP A 201 8.89 -4.08 8.47
N PRO A 202 8.01 -4.29 7.47
CA PRO A 202 7.35 -5.59 7.29
C PRO A 202 8.33 -6.70 6.90
N GLY A 203 9.43 -6.34 6.22
CA GLY A 203 10.34 -7.26 5.55
C GLY A 203 9.68 -7.99 4.39
N VAL A 204 10.46 -8.43 3.40
CA VAL A 204 9.96 -9.29 2.34
C VAL A 204 10.99 -10.35 2.02
N SER A 205 10.56 -11.60 1.97
CA SER A 205 11.39 -12.73 1.59
C SER A 205 10.74 -13.47 0.44
N GLN A 206 11.33 -13.37 -0.73
CA GLN A 206 10.90 -14.11 -1.91
C GLN A 206 11.28 -15.59 -1.75
N VAL A 207 10.28 -16.47 -1.72
CA VAL A 207 10.45 -17.84 -1.21
C VAL A 207 11.43 -18.63 -2.07
N ALA A 208 11.25 -18.62 -3.39
CA ALA A 208 12.10 -19.39 -4.30
C ALA A 208 13.55 -18.87 -4.30
N GLN A 209 13.73 -17.56 -4.46
CA GLN A 209 15.02 -16.88 -4.55
C GLN A 209 15.84 -17.14 -3.27
N ASN A 210 15.22 -16.98 -2.09
CA ASN A 210 15.91 -17.20 -0.83
C ASN A 210 16.14 -18.68 -0.54
N PHE A 211 15.19 -19.57 -0.86
CA PHE A 211 15.37 -21.01 -0.71
C PHE A 211 16.55 -21.52 -1.55
N PHE A 212 16.60 -21.15 -2.83
CA PHE A 212 17.68 -21.57 -3.70
C PHE A 212 19.00 -20.85 -3.40
N SER A 213 19.02 -19.70 -2.72
CA SER A 213 20.25 -19.05 -2.26
C SER A 213 20.94 -19.78 -1.10
N LEU A 214 20.29 -20.77 -0.48
CA LEU A 214 20.93 -21.63 0.52
C LEU A 214 22.05 -22.47 -0.10
N ARG A 215 22.88 -23.05 0.78
CA ARG A 215 23.95 -23.95 0.36
C ARG A 215 23.39 -25.10 -0.49
N LYS A 216 24.08 -25.40 -1.59
CA LYS A 216 23.65 -26.38 -2.59
C LYS A 216 23.36 -27.77 -1.99
N ASP A 217 24.24 -28.24 -1.13
CA ASP A 217 24.12 -29.54 -0.46
C ASP A 217 22.88 -29.61 0.44
N VAL A 218 22.57 -28.51 1.14
CA VAL A 218 21.35 -28.37 1.95
C VAL A 218 20.10 -28.34 1.08
N VAL A 219 20.09 -27.56 0.00
CA VAL A 219 18.95 -27.50 -0.93
C VAL A 219 18.68 -28.88 -1.54
N GLN A 220 19.73 -29.55 -2.02
CA GLN A 220 19.61 -30.89 -2.60
C GLN A 220 19.06 -31.91 -1.60
N ALA A 221 19.53 -31.89 -0.35
CA ALA A 221 19.00 -32.74 0.70
C ALA A 221 17.53 -32.41 1.02
N THR A 222 17.17 -31.12 1.04
CA THR A 222 15.81 -30.65 1.32
C THR A 222 14.82 -31.07 0.23
N LEU A 223 15.25 -31.08 -1.03
CA LEU A 223 14.47 -31.56 -2.17
C LEU A 223 14.42 -33.10 -2.28
N GLY A 224 14.88 -33.84 -1.27
CA GLY A 224 14.81 -35.30 -1.24
C GLY A 224 15.84 -36.00 -2.12
N GLY A 225 16.97 -35.36 -2.43
CA GLY A 225 18.07 -35.98 -3.17
C GLY A 225 17.78 -36.24 -4.66
N ILE A 226 16.81 -35.51 -5.24
CA ILE A 226 16.45 -35.60 -6.66
C ILE A 226 17.69 -35.31 -7.54
N GLN A 227 18.07 -36.26 -8.40
CA GLN A 227 19.27 -36.15 -9.24
C GLN A 227 19.11 -35.16 -10.41
N THR A 228 17.88 -34.88 -10.85
CA THR A 228 17.55 -33.90 -11.90
C THR A 228 17.66 -32.45 -11.43
N LEU A 229 17.93 -32.22 -10.14
CA LEU A 229 18.25 -30.91 -9.56
C LEU A 229 19.54 -31.05 -8.72
N ASN A 230 20.64 -31.45 -9.36
CA ASN A 230 21.94 -31.59 -8.69
C ASN A 230 22.66 -30.23 -8.58
N GLY A 231 23.82 -30.19 -7.90
CA GLY A 231 24.55 -28.94 -7.64
C GLY A 231 25.01 -28.13 -8.88
N GLN A 232 25.05 -28.72 -10.07
CA GLN A 232 25.26 -28.00 -11.35
C GLN A 232 23.96 -27.42 -11.88
N ASP A 233 22.84 -28.16 -11.77
CA ASP A 233 21.50 -27.71 -12.19
C ASP A 233 20.92 -26.63 -11.26
N LEU A 234 21.36 -26.56 -10.00
CA LEU A 234 20.89 -25.53 -9.06
C LEU A 234 21.35 -24.11 -9.47
N GLU A 235 22.54 -23.97 -10.07
CA GLU A 235 22.98 -22.64 -10.56
C GLU A 235 22.15 -22.21 -11.77
N SER A 236 21.92 -23.11 -12.72
CA SER A 236 21.07 -22.81 -13.88
C SER A 236 19.63 -22.52 -13.43
N PHE A 237 19.11 -23.22 -12.42
CA PHE A 237 17.79 -22.92 -11.85
C PHE A 237 17.71 -21.53 -11.24
N ARG A 238 18.74 -21.08 -10.50
CA ARG A 238 18.78 -19.73 -9.90
C ARG A 238 18.63 -18.64 -10.94
N GLU A 239 19.31 -18.79 -12.08
CA GLU A 239 19.22 -17.84 -13.20
C GLU A 239 17.82 -17.82 -13.86
N MET A 240 17.05 -18.91 -13.73
CA MET A 240 15.68 -19.02 -14.24
C MET A 240 14.60 -18.52 -13.27
N ILE A 241 14.94 -18.27 -12.00
CA ILE A 241 13.97 -17.74 -11.03
C ILE A 241 13.65 -16.29 -11.42
N PRO A 242 12.38 -15.94 -11.67
CA PRO A 242 12.03 -14.60 -12.09
C PRO A 242 12.25 -13.58 -10.96
N ALA A 243 12.22 -12.29 -11.30
CA ALA A 243 12.17 -11.22 -10.32
C ALA A 243 10.89 -11.30 -9.44
N ASN A 244 10.86 -10.51 -8.37
CA ASN A 244 9.75 -10.40 -7.42
C ASN A 244 8.38 -10.25 -8.09
N ILE A 245 8.34 -9.53 -9.22
CA ILE A 245 7.14 -9.38 -10.03
C ILE A 245 7.39 -10.00 -11.40
N ALA A 246 6.76 -11.14 -11.64
CA ALA A 246 6.97 -12.00 -12.79
C ALA A 246 5.74 -12.00 -13.73
N LEU A 247 5.93 -12.52 -14.93
CA LEU A 247 4.80 -12.97 -15.73
C LEU A 247 4.20 -14.23 -15.07
N GLY A 248 2.89 -14.23 -14.94
CA GLY A 248 2.10 -15.30 -14.36
C GLY A 248 1.94 -16.50 -15.28
N ILE A 249 0.81 -17.19 -15.14
CA ILE A 249 0.64 -18.53 -15.69
C ILE A 249 0.40 -18.56 -17.21
N GLU A 250 0.82 -19.65 -17.85
CA GLU A 250 0.78 -19.83 -19.32
C GLU A 250 -0.63 -19.69 -19.92
N ALA A 251 -1.66 -20.16 -19.20
CA ALA A 251 -3.05 -20.03 -19.65
C ALA A 251 -3.49 -18.57 -19.79
N CYS A 252 -3.03 -17.68 -18.89
CA CYS A 252 -3.31 -16.25 -19.00
C CYS A 252 -2.55 -15.63 -20.16
N LEU A 253 -1.26 -15.97 -20.30
CA LEU A 253 -0.44 -15.49 -21.40
C LEU A 253 -1.08 -15.84 -22.76
N ALA A 254 -1.53 -17.08 -22.92
CA ALA A 254 -2.25 -17.52 -24.11
C ALA A 254 -3.57 -16.74 -24.32
N LYS A 255 -4.38 -16.58 -23.27
CA LYS A 255 -5.63 -15.80 -23.30
C LYS A 255 -5.38 -14.37 -23.77
N CYS A 256 -4.31 -13.74 -23.31
CA CYS A 256 -3.99 -12.34 -23.60
C CYS A 256 -3.08 -12.16 -24.83
N GLY A 257 -2.72 -13.24 -25.54
CA GLY A 257 -1.83 -13.17 -26.70
C GLY A 257 -0.40 -12.74 -26.39
N LEU A 258 0.07 -13.01 -25.18
CA LEU A 258 1.35 -12.54 -24.65
C LEU A 258 2.44 -13.63 -24.71
N GLN A 259 3.65 -13.26 -25.12
CA GLN A 259 4.81 -14.17 -25.15
C GLN A 259 5.65 -14.04 -23.87
N LYS A 260 6.10 -15.17 -23.30
CA LYS A 260 6.80 -15.22 -21.99
C LYS A 260 8.13 -14.45 -21.95
N ASN A 261 8.80 -14.27 -23.09
CA ASN A 261 10.15 -13.69 -23.18
C ASN A 261 10.21 -12.41 -24.03
N GLU A 262 9.07 -11.83 -24.39
CA GLU A 262 9.05 -10.57 -25.12
C GLU A 262 9.52 -9.44 -24.20
N LYS A 263 10.41 -8.57 -24.68
CA LYS A 263 10.79 -7.36 -23.95
C LYS A 263 9.55 -6.47 -23.90
N ARG A 264 8.99 -6.28 -22.72
CA ARG A 264 7.86 -5.38 -22.50
C ARG A 264 8.31 -4.22 -21.65
N ASP A 265 8.02 -3.00 -22.08
CA ASP A 265 8.04 -1.87 -21.17
C ASP A 265 6.75 -1.94 -20.34
N VAL A 266 6.89 -1.96 -19.02
CA VAL A 266 5.76 -1.99 -18.09
C VAL A 266 4.83 -0.78 -18.29
N ARG A 267 5.37 0.34 -18.79
CA ARG A 267 4.60 1.56 -19.08
C ARG A 267 3.72 1.46 -20.32
N GLU A 268 4.02 0.54 -21.23
CA GLU A 268 3.19 0.29 -22.42
C GLU A 268 2.03 -0.69 -22.12
N LEU A 269 2.03 -1.29 -20.92
CA LEU A 269 1.09 -2.31 -20.48
C LEU A 269 0.05 -1.80 -19.46
N MET A 270 0.24 -0.59 -18.93
CA MET A 270 -0.59 0.05 -17.89
C MET A 270 -1.41 1.19 -18.48
#